data_AF-A0A098FZW3-F1
#
_entry.id   AF-A0A098FZW3-F1
#
_cell.length_a   1.000
_cell.length_b   1.000
_cell.length_c   1.000
_cell.angle_alpha   90.00
_cell.angle_beta   90.00
_cell.angle_gamma   90.00
#
_symmetry.space_group_name_H-M   'P 1'
#
loop_
_entity.id
_entity.type
_entity.pdbx_description
1 polymer ?
#
loop_
_entity_poly.entity_id
_entity_poly.type
_entity_poly.pdbx_seq_one_letter_code
_entity_poly.pdbx_strand_id
1 'polypeptide(L)'
;MTITTGLSGNEVYCLAKKNYTPGSIVVGNSVHSLGIIGSVGSGLKAMLGGELQQITTLIEEGRETAYKRMLEEATTNGVTGITGVTSQLIIHGSNIEFLSIGSGINAGSTASKEKFSTSDDGQELYAQLDAGYKPICFSFGNVAYSMGLGRGILGALKTFGRGEIKEYSDIFNRTRHLALNRIIAHAKQYKANAVLGIKTTVLPFGGVSEMLMIGTASYNPQLKLTIGSVDSDDDFNTAKDYIVSSDMTNIEMWNMANMGYAPMKLLLGTSVYSLGLVGGITSALKSFFRGEINELTRMIYAAREHALGLITDEAKAIGADDIIGVKTYVYQLGNGLVEFLAIGTAVKKSSRIKTESEQLTPQAIVVDKDTFYDSTNVDSLTVDVNRGAKPINRGSTSFLLPALIIIILFISFFWQIFH
;
A
#
# COMPACT_ATOMS: atom_id res chain seq x y z
N MET A 1 -24.51 -23.56 14.85
CA MET A 1 -25.00 -22.21 14.49
C MET A 1 -24.36 -21.86 13.16
N THR A 2 -25.13 -21.30 12.21
CA THR A 2 -24.59 -20.86 10.91
C THR A 2 -23.71 -19.63 11.12
N ILE A 3 -22.56 -19.56 10.45
CA ILE A 3 -21.61 -18.45 10.55
C ILE A 3 -21.57 -17.71 9.21
N THR A 4 -21.64 -16.38 9.26
CA THR A 4 -21.42 -15.52 8.09
C THR A 4 -19.97 -15.07 8.07
N THR A 5 -19.17 -15.62 7.16
CA THR A 5 -17.74 -15.32 7.03
C THR A 5 -17.43 -14.69 5.68
N GLY A 6 -16.43 -13.81 5.62
CA GLY A 6 -15.90 -13.27 4.36
C GLY A 6 -14.81 -14.13 3.74
N LEU A 7 -14.47 -15.27 4.35
CA LEU A 7 -13.46 -16.21 3.85
C LEU A 7 -13.98 -17.00 2.65
N SER A 8 -13.14 -17.16 1.63
CA SER A 8 -13.37 -18.10 0.54
C SER A 8 -13.14 -19.55 0.97
N GLY A 9 -13.64 -20.50 0.16
CA GLY A 9 -13.40 -21.92 0.41
C GLY A 9 -11.91 -22.30 0.42
N ASN A 10 -11.09 -21.62 -0.39
CA ASN A 10 -9.65 -21.83 -0.41
C ASN A 10 -8.99 -21.31 0.87
N GLU A 11 -9.41 -20.14 1.36
CA GLU A 11 -8.96 -19.60 2.64
C GLU A 11 -9.33 -20.51 3.81
N VAL A 12 -10.58 -21.00 3.88
CA VAL A 12 -11.02 -21.94 4.92
C VAL A 12 -10.18 -23.22 4.91
N TYR A 13 -9.88 -23.76 3.72
CA TYR A 13 -9.01 -24.93 3.58
C TYR A 13 -7.61 -24.67 4.16
N CYS A 14 -7.00 -23.53 3.79
CA CYS A 14 -5.66 -23.16 4.24
C CYS A 14 -5.62 -22.97 5.76
N LEU A 15 -6.61 -22.28 6.33
CA LEU A 15 -6.72 -22.03 7.77
C LEU A 15 -6.95 -23.31 8.56
N ALA A 16 -7.73 -24.26 8.03
CA ALA A 16 -7.95 -25.56 8.66
C ALA A 16 -6.63 -26.35 8.82
N LYS A 17 -5.69 -26.24 7.87
CA LYS A 17 -4.34 -26.84 7.98
C LYS A 17 -3.52 -26.27 9.15
N LYS A 18 -3.86 -25.07 9.61
CA LYS A 18 -3.26 -24.42 10.80
C LYS A 18 -4.19 -24.46 12.02
N ASN A 19 -5.18 -25.35 12.01
CA ASN A 19 -6.15 -25.56 13.10
C ASN A 19 -6.97 -24.31 13.45
N TYR A 20 -7.29 -23.49 12.45
CA TYR A 20 -8.26 -22.40 12.58
C TYR A 20 -9.58 -22.76 11.88
N THR A 21 -10.70 -22.35 12.47
CA THR A 21 -12.03 -22.48 11.86
C THR A 21 -12.62 -21.10 11.56
N PRO A 22 -13.56 -20.99 10.61
CA PRO A 22 -14.19 -19.72 10.29
C PRO A 22 -14.93 -19.11 11.48
N GLY A 23 -14.84 -17.80 11.62
CA GLY A 23 -15.65 -16.96 12.49
C GLY A 23 -16.43 -15.93 11.68
N SER A 24 -17.25 -15.15 12.39
CA SER A 24 -18.07 -14.13 11.77
C SER A 24 -17.23 -13.00 11.16
N ILE A 25 -17.73 -12.38 10.10
CA ILE A 25 -17.25 -11.07 9.65
C ILE A 25 -17.34 -10.06 10.81
N VAL A 26 -16.35 -9.18 10.90
CA VAL A 26 -16.27 -8.12 11.91
C VAL A 26 -16.04 -6.79 11.22
N VAL A 27 -16.72 -5.75 11.71
CA VAL A 27 -16.69 -4.42 11.10
C VAL A 27 -16.45 -3.36 12.17
N GLY A 28 -15.80 -2.28 11.78
CA GLY A 28 -15.73 -1.07 12.59
C GLY A 28 -15.71 0.15 11.70
N ASN A 29 -16.52 1.14 12.02
CA ASN A 29 -16.65 2.37 11.24
C ASN A 29 -16.38 3.60 12.11
N SER A 30 -15.85 4.67 11.52
CA SER A 30 -15.74 5.99 12.11
C SER A 30 -16.10 7.06 11.09
N VAL A 31 -16.95 8.02 11.43
CA VAL A 31 -17.42 9.06 10.48
C VAL A 31 -17.02 10.44 11.00
N HIS A 32 -16.36 11.22 10.16
CA HIS A 32 -15.90 12.57 10.45
C HIS A 32 -16.44 13.56 9.41
N SER A 33 -16.78 14.78 9.83
CA SER A 33 -17.24 15.81 8.88
C SER A 33 -16.07 16.48 8.16
N LEU A 34 -16.18 16.63 6.84
CA LEU A 34 -15.27 17.44 5.99
C LEU A 34 -15.29 18.92 6.35
N GLY A 35 -16.33 19.42 7.05
CA GLY A 35 -16.36 20.81 7.54
C GLY A 35 -15.17 21.14 8.46
N ILE A 36 -14.68 20.14 9.19
CA ILE A 36 -13.46 20.22 10.01
C ILE A 36 -12.20 20.39 9.15
N ILE A 37 -12.22 19.89 7.91
CA ILE A 37 -11.11 19.99 6.94
C ILE A 37 -11.18 21.30 6.16
N GLY A 38 -12.39 21.81 5.89
CA GLY A 38 -12.61 23.09 5.20
C GLY A 38 -12.04 24.31 5.95
N SER A 39 -12.06 24.30 7.29
CA SER A 39 -11.43 25.36 8.11
C SER A 39 -9.90 25.32 8.07
N VAL A 40 -9.31 24.16 7.78
CA VAL A 40 -7.86 23.94 7.58
C VAL A 40 -7.44 24.31 6.14
N GLY A 41 -8.37 24.23 5.18
CA GLY A 41 -8.17 24.44 3.75
C GLY A 41 -7.76 25.86 3.31
N SER A 42 -8.06 26.90 4.09
CA SER A 42 -7.74 28.29 3.75
C SER A 42 -6.24 28.62 3.87
N GLY A 43 -5.49 27.89 4.71
CA GLY A 43 -4.04 28.04 4.89
C GLY A 43 -3.20 26.98 4.15
N LEU A 44 -3.80 25.84 3.81
CA LEU A 44 -3.15 24.69 3.17
C LEU A 44 -2.64 24.97 1.75
N LYS A 45 -3.27 25.88 1.01
CA LYS A 45 -2.81 26.30 -0.33
C LYS A 45 -1.44 26.99 -0.33
N ALA A 46 -0.91 27.36 0.84
CA ALA A 46 0.37 28.04 1.01
C ALA A 46 1.53 27.12 1.41
N MET A 47 1.30 25.83 1.69
CA MET A 47 2.37 24.93 2.11
C MET A 47 3.17 24.43 0.91
N LEU A 48 4.49 24.69 0.94
CA LEU A 48 5.48 24.10 0.05
C LEU A 48 5.51 22.59 0.32
N GLY A 49 5.56 21.78 -0.75
CA GLY A 49 5.22 20.35 -0.76
C GLY A 49 5.78 19.49 0.38
N GLY A 50 5.10 18.37 0.63
CA GLY A 50 5.41 17.46 1.74
C GLY A 50 4.17 17.14 2.58
N GLU A 51 4.41 16.56 3.76
CA GLU A 51 3.35 16.12 4.67
C GLU A 51 2.49 17.29 5.18
N LEU A 52 1.18 17.04 5.21
CA LEU A 52 0.17 17.88 5.83
C LEU A 52 -0.26 17.25 7.15
N GLN A 53 0.54 17.49 8.20
CA GLN A 53 0.45 16.78 9.47
C GLN A 53 -0.97 16.74 10.07
N GLN A 54 -1.72 17.85 10.01
CA GLN A 54 -3.09 17.91 10.55
C GLN A 54 -4.05 16.97 9.80
N ILE A 55 -3.90 16.85 8.47
CA ILE A 55 -4.71 15.95 7.66
C ILE A 55 -4.27 14.51 7.87
N THR A 56 -2.96 14.26 7.95
CA THR A 56 -2.42 12.96 8.30
C THR A 56 -3.03 12.47 9.62
N THR A 57 -2.94 13.27 10.68
CA THR A 57 -3.41 12.89 12.01
C THR A 57 -4.91 12.65 12.03
N LEU A 58 -5.71 13.48 11.33
CA LEU A 58 -7.15 13.23 11.22
C LEU A 58 -7.47 11.89 10.56
N ILE A 59 -6.77 11.56 9.46
CA ILE A 59 -6.95 10.29 8.76
C ILE A 59 -6.49 9.12 9.63
N GLU A 60 -5.34 9.27 10.31
CA GLU A 60 -4.77 8.28 11.21
C GLU A 60 -5.72 7.96 12.36
N GLU A 61 -6.22 8.98 13.07
CA GLU A 61 -7.18 8.84 14.17
C GLU A 61 -8.50 8.22 13.71
N GLY A 62 -8.98 8.59 12.52
CA GLY A 62 -10.17 8.02 11.91
C GLY A 62 -10.03 6.52 11.64
N ARG A 63 -8.90 6.11 11.03
CA ARG A 63 -8.56 4.70 10.77
C ARG A 63 -8.37 3.92 12.07
N GLU A 64 -7.66 4.49 13.04
CA GLU A 64 -7.42 3.85 14.34
C GLU A 64 -8.73 3.64 15.11
N THR A 65 -9.64 4.61 15.09
CA THR A 65 -10.96 4.49 15.73
C THR A 65 -11.81 3.40 15.07
N ALA A 66 -11.86 3.36 13.74
CA ALA A 66 -12.56 2.30 13.01
C ALA A 66 -11.97 0.91 13.31
N TYR A 67 -10.64 0.81 13.36
CA TYR A 67 -9.95 -0.43 13.69
C TYR A 67 -10.22 -0.89 15.14
N LYS A 68 -10.17 0.02 16.13
CA LYS A 68 -10.51 -0.29 17.53
C LYS A 68 -11.93 -0.86 17.67
N ARG A 69 -12.91 -0.24 17.01
CA ARG A 69 -14.31 -0.73 17.01
C ARG A 69 -14.44 -2.12 16.41
N MET A 70 -13.71 -2.42 15.33
CA MET A 70 -13.65 -3.76 14.76
C MET A 70 -13.06 -4.79 15.73
N LEU A 71 -12.03 -4.43 16.52
CA LEU A 71 -11.47 -5.30 17.57
C LEU A 71 -12.44 -5.54 18.74
N GLU A 72 -13.23 -4.53 19.10
CA GLU A 72 -14.30 -4.65 20.11
C GLU A 72 -15.41 -5.60 19.64
N GLU A 73 -15.84 -5.48 18.38
CA GLU A 73 -16.80 -6.40 17.76
C GLU A 73 -16.24 -7.83 17.70
N ALA A 74 -14.98 -7.99 17.30
CA ALA A 74 -14.30 -9.28 17.30
C ALA A 74 -14.25 -9.91 18.71
N THR A 75 -14.00 -9.11 19.74
CA THR A 75 -14.02 -9.57 21.13
C THR A 75 -15.42 -9.99 21.57
N THR A 76 -16.45 -9.25 21.16
CA THR A 76 -17.86 -9.58 21.43
C THR A 76 -18.27 -10.88 20.75
N ASN A 77 -17.83 -11.10 19.50
CA ASN A 77 -18.07 -12.31 18.73
C ASN A 77 -17.20 -13.51 19.19
N GLY A 78 -16.28 -13.30 20.13
CA GLY A 78 -15.42 -14.35 20.67
C GLY A 78 -14.38 -14.89 19.68
N VAL A 79 -14.07 -14.17 18.60
CA VAL A 79 -13.11 -14.65 17.60
C VAL A 79 -11.68 -14.52 18.12
N THR A 80 -10.82 -15.47 17.72
CA THR A 80 -9.41 -15.50 18.13
C THR A 80 -8.55 -14.59 17.27
N GLY A 81 -8.70 -14.68 15.95
CA GLY A 81 -7.96 -13.87 14.99
C GLY A 81 -8.90 -13.13 14.04
N ILE A 82 -8.40 -12.09 13.39
CA ILE A 82 -9.08 -11.41 12.28
C ILE A 82 -8.16 -11.44 11.06
N THR A 83 -8.67 -11.93 9.94
CA THR A 83 -7.94 -12.07 8.68
C THR A 83 -8.50 -11.13 7.62
N GLY A 84 -7.69 -10.83 6.60
CA GLY A 84 -8.07 -10.01 5.46
C GLY A 84 -8.49 -8.60 5.87
N VAL A 85 -7.88 -8.03 6.93
CA VAL A 85 -8.25 -6.70 7.39
C VAL A 85 -7.95 -5.67 6.31
N THR A 86 -9.00 -4.93 5.93
CA THR A 86 -8.92 -3.79 5.03
C THR A 86 -9.23 -2.50 5.78
N SER A 87 -8.67 -1.37 5.32
CA SER A 87 -8.97 -0.04 5.86
C SER A 87 -9.33 0.90 4.72
N GLN A 88 -10.61 1.20 4.59
CA GLN A 88 -11.17 1.98 3.50
C GLN A 88 -11.51 3.40 3.94
N LEU A 89 -11.44 4.33 2.99
CA LEU A 89 -11.87 5.72 3.15
C LEU A 89 -12.97 5.96 2.13
N ILE A 90 -14.18 6.24 2.61
CA ILE A 90 -15.38 6.42 1.80
C ILE A 90 -15.88 7.85 2.01
N ILE A 91 -16.12 8.58 0.92
CA ILE A 91 -16.60 9.96 0.99
C ILE A 91 -18.11 9.98 0.76
N HIS A 92 -18.84 10.45 1.77
CA HIS A 92 -20.30 10.60 1.76
C HIS A 92 -20.67 12.08 1.80
N GLY A 93 -20.71 12.72 0.63
CA GLY A 93 -21.02 14.15 0.53
C GLY A 93 -20.03 15.01 1.33
N SER A 94 -20.48 15.56 2.46
CA SER A 94 -19.67 16.37 3.38
C SER A 94 -19.04 15.57 4.54
N ASN A 95 -19.10 14.25 4.51
CA ASN A 95 -18.52 13.38 5.54
C ASN A 95 -17.53 12.39 4.93
N ILE A 96 -16.58 11.94 5.76
CA ILE A 96 -15.67 10.85 5.45
C ILE A 96 -15.96 9.72 6.44
N GLU A 97 -16.17 8.53 5.91
CA GLU A 97 -16.23 7.29 6.66
C GLU A 97 -14.90 6.54 6.52
N PHE A 98 -14.33 6.19 7.66
CA PHE A 98 -13.25 5.21 7.78
C PHE A 98 -13.87 3.88 8.13
N LEU A 99 -13.60 2.85 7.32
CA LEU A 99 -14.21 1.54 7.46
C LEU A 99 -13.13 0.47 7.56
N SER A 100 -13.11 -0.26 8.66
CA SER A 100 -12.28 -1.44 8.87
C SER A 100 -13.14 -2.69 8.82
N ILE A 101 -12.77 -3.65 7.98
CA ILE A 101 -13.50 -4.91 7.80
C ILE A 101 -12.50 -6.05 7.77
N GLY A 102 -12.83 -7.16 8.42
CA GLY A 102 -12.10 -8.43 8.28
C GLY A 102 -12.96 -9.64 8.61
N SER A 103 -12.41 -10.82 8.38
CA SER A 103 -13.06 -12.11 8.69
C SER A 103 -12.49 -12.69 9.96
N GLY A 104 -13.34 -12.91 10.97
CA GLY A 104 -12.94 -13.58 12.20
C GLY A 104 -12.58 -15.04 11.97
N ILE A 105 -11.68 -15.57 12.79
CA ILE A 105 -11.28 -16.99 12.84
C ILE A 105 -11.14 -17.45 14.29
N ASN A 106 -11.43 -18.73 14.54
CA ASN A 106 -11.39 -19.33 15.87
C ASN A 106 -10.27 -20.36 15.95
N ALA A 107 -9.43 -20.27 16.97
CA ALA A 107 -8.38 -21.25 17.21
C ALA A 107 -8.98 -22.58 17.68
N GLY A 108 -8.56 -23.67 17.04
CA GLY A 108 -8.78 -25.03 17.49
C GLY A 108 -7.93 -25.39 18.71
N SER A 109 -7.90 -26.68 19.06
CA SER A 109 -7.22 -27.16 20.27
C SER A 109 -5.70 -26.96 20.26
N THR A 110 -5.08 -26.98 19.08
CA THR A 110 -3.61 -26.91 18.89
C THR A 110 -3.12 -25.56 18.37
N ALA A 111 -4.02 -24.69 17.91
CA ALA A 111 -3.67 -23.36 17.44
C ALA A 111 -3.44 -22.38 18.61
N SER A 112 -2.65 -21.32 18.36
CA SER A 112 -2.47 -20.26 19.35
C SER A 112 -3.79 -19.57 19.65
N LYS A 113 -4.09 -19.40 20.94
CA LYS A 113 -5.25 -18.65 21.44
C LYS A 113 -4.95 -17.16 21.66
N GLU A 114 -3.73 -16.74 21.38
CA GLU A 114 -3.37 -15.31 21.41
C GLU A 114 -4.19 -14.57 20.36
N LYS A 115 -4.77 -13.43 20.76
CA LYS A 115 -5.56 -12.62 19.86
C LYS A 115 -4.65 -11.90 18.88
N PHE A 116 -5.03 -11.88 17.62
CA PHE A 116 -4.32 -11.15 16.58
C PHE A 116 -5.25 -10.60 15.50
N SER A 117 -4.71 -9.72 14.68
CA SER A 117 -5.32 -9.31 13.42
C SER A 117 -4.24 -9.28 12.34
N THR A 118 -4.63 -9.39 11.08
CA THR A 118 -3.70 -9.42 9.95
C THR A 118 -4.32 -8.82 8.70
N SER A 119 -3.48 -8.16 7.88
CA SER A 119 -3.87 -7.70 6.55
C SER A 119 -3.96 -8.86 5.53
N ASP A 120 -3.47 -10.03 5.93
CA ASP A 120 -3.39 -11.23 5.11
C ASP A 120 -4.73 -11.95 5.08
N ASP A 121 -5.16 -12.31 3.87
CA ASP A 121 -6.24 -13.27 3.70
C ASP A 121 -5.84 -14.66 4.24
N GLY A 122 -6.78 -15.60 4.31
CA GLY A 122 -6.53 -16.93 4.88
C GLY A 122 -5.44 -17.74 4.16
N GLN A 123 -5.19 -17.48 2.87
CA GLN A 123 -4.13 -18.14 2.10
C GLN A 123 -2.76 -17.57 2.45
N GLU A 124 -2.64 -16.24 2.46
CA GLU A 124 -1.42 -15.51 2.83
C GLU A 124 -1.06 -15.75 4.30
N LEU A 125 -2.05 -15.78 5.19
CA LEU A 125 -1.85 -16.10 6.60
C LEU A 125 -1.33 -17.53 6.78
N TYR A 126 -1.85 -18.50 6.02
CA TYR A 126 -1.31 -19.86 6.01
C TYR A 126 0.19 -19.87 5.65
N ALA A 127 0.58 -19.18 4.58
CA ALA A 127 1.98 -19.09 4.15
C ALA A 127 2.86 -18.40 5.20
N GLN A 128 2.37 -17.33 5.82
CA GLN A 128 3.08 -16.61 6.88
C GLN A 128 3.33 -17.49 8.10
N LEU A 129 2.29 -18.19 8.59
CA LEU A 129 2.39 -19.12 9.71
C LEU A 129 3.35 -20.28 9.38
N ASP A 130 3.26 -20.83 8.18
CA ASP A 130 4.13 -21.93 7.74
C ASP A 130 5.60 -21.51 7.61
N ALA A 131 5.88 -20.25 7.30
CA ALA A 131 7.23 -19.68 7.33
C ALA A 131 7.71 -19.32 8.76
N GLY A 132 6.94 -19.67 9.79
CA GLY A 132 7.30 -19.50 11.21
C GLY A 132 7.07 -18.09 11.75
N TYR A 133 6.34 -17.23 11.03
CA TYR A 133 5.93 -15.92 11.50
C TYR A 133 4.60 -16.00 12.24
N LYS A 134 4.54 -15.43 13.44
CA LYS A 134 3.33 -15.32 14.24
C LYS A 134 2.73 -13.93 14.04
N PRO A 135 1.51 -13.79 13.49
CA PRO A 135 0.87 -12.50 13.36
C PRO A 135 0.54 -11.92 14.74
N ILE A 136 0.66 -10.61 14.88
CA ILE A 136 0.33 -9.87 16.10
C ILE A 136 -0.82 -8.90 15.81
N CYS A 137 -0.65 -8.02 14.82
CA CYS A 137 -1.70 -7.07 14.46
C CYS A 137 -1.62 -6.61 13.00
N PHE A 138 -2.79 -6.23 12.48
CA PHE A 138 -2.92 -5.38 11.32
C PHE A 138 -2.21 -4.06 11.61
N SER A 139 -1.22 -3.75 10.79
CA SER A 139 -0.40 -2.56 10.93
C SER A 139 -0.61 -1.66 9.73
N PHE A 140 -0.62 -0.35 9.97
CA PHE A 140 -0.74 0.67 8.94
C PHE A 140 0.11 1.89 9.27
N GLY A 141 0.51 2.62 8.23
CA GLY A 141 1.17 3.92 8.31
C GLY A 141 0.70 4.79 7.15
N ASN A 142 0.12 5.95 7.46
CA ASN A 142 -0.38 6.88 6.46
C ASN A 142 0.39 8.20 6.46
N VAL A 143 0.43 8.86 5.31
CA VAL A 143 0.93 10.24 5.15
C VAL A 143 -0.01 10.96 4.18
N ALA A 144 -0.67 12.02 4.65
CA ALA A 144 -1.33 12.95 3.76
C ALA A 144 -0.30 13.98 3.30
N TYR A 145 -0.14 14.16 1.99
CA TYR A 145 0.84 15.08 1.44
C TYR A 145 0.26 15.86 0.26
N SER A 146 0.79 17.06 0.06
CA SER A 146 0.54 17.82 -1.16
C SER A 146 1.75 17.76 -2.07
N MET A 147 1.50 17.72 -3.38
CA MET A 147 2.57 17.80 -4.38
C MET A 147 3.20 19.20 -4.47
N GLY A 148 2.68 20.20 -3.74
CA GLY A 148 3.28 21.54 -3.64
C GLY A 148 3.42 22.29 -4.96
N LEU A 149 2.63 21.94 -6.00
CA LEU A 149 2.65 22.57 -7.33
C LEU A 149 1.96 23.94 -7.32
N GLY A 150 2.43 24.86 -6.47
CA GLY A 150 2.00 26.25 -6.43
C GLY A 150 2.55 27.06 -7.60
N ARG A 151 1.86 28.15 -7.95
CA ARG A 151 2.25 29.08 -9.04
C ARG A 151 3.69 29.64 -8.91
N GLY A 152 4.25 29.71 -7.70
CA GLY A 152 5.60 30.23 -7.42
C GLY A 152 6.74 29.29 -7.85
N ILE A 153 6.68 27.99 -7.49
CA ILE A 153 7.69 26.99 -7.89
C ILE A 153 7.59 26.67 -9.38
N LEU A 154 6.37 26.59 -9.92
CA LEU A 154 6.14 26.47 -11.37
C LEU A 154 6.74 27.65 -12.16
N GLY A 155 6.81 28.84 -11.55
CA GLY A 155 7.51 30.00 -12.10
C GLY A 155 9.03 29.83 -12.17
N ALA A 156 9.64 29.26 -11.12
CA ALA A 156 11.08 28.92 -11.09
C ALA A 156 11.43 27.73 -11.99
N LEU A 157 10.51 26.80 -12.20
CA LEU A 157 10.67 25.67 -13.13
C LEU A 157 10.70 26.09 -14.60
N LYS A 158 10.14 27.26 -14.96
CA LYS A 158 10.32 27.82 -16.31
C LYS A 158 11.79 28.11 -16.64
N THR A 159 12.64 28.24 -15.64
CA THR A 159 14.09 28.47 -15.76
C THR A 159 14.96 27.24 -15.55
N PHE A 160 14.40 26.11 -15.08
CA PHE A 160 15.16 24.87 -14.94
C PHE A 160 15.25 24.11 -16.28
N GLY A 161 16.46 23.63 -16.59
CA GLY A 161 16.71 22.75 -17.73
C GLY A 161 16.00 21.39 -17.57
N ARG A 162 15.87 20.66 -18.68
CA ARG A 162 15.39 19.27 -18.66
C ARG A 162 16.28 18.42 -17.75
N GLY A 163 15.69 17.52 -16.97
CA GLY A 163 16.43 16.67 -16.04
C GLY A 163 15.68 16.39 -14.74
N GLU A 164 16.36 15.72 -13.81
CA GLU A 164 15.85 15.46 -12.47
C GLU A 164 15.66 16.76 -11.71
N ILE A 165 14.51 16.90 -11.04
CA ILE A 165 14.30 17.94 -10.05
C ILE A 165 14.47 17.32 -8.68
N LYS A 166 15.64 17.52 -8.09
CA LYS A 166 16.03 16.89 -6.82
C LYS A 166 15.07 17.23 -5.69
N GLU A 167 14.63 18.48 -5.60
CA GLU A 167 13.72 18.93 -4.55
C GLU A 167 12.39 18.15 -4.58
N TYR A 168 11.85 17.82 -5.76
CA TYR A 168 10.66 16.98 -5.85
C TYR A 168 10.98 15.53 -5.52
N SER A 169 12.08 14.99 -6.08
CA SER A 169 12.53 13.63 -5.78
C SER A 169 12.67 13.42 -4.27
N ASP A 170 13.25 14.39 -3.57
CA ASP A 170 13.44 14.38 -2.11
C ASP A 170 12.12 14.44 -1.35
N ILE A 171 11.16 15.28 -1.78
CA ILE A 171 9.82 15.32 -1.15
C ILE A 171 9.12 13.97 -1.26
N PHE A 172 9.12 13.36 -2.45
CA PHE A 172 8.45 12.09 -2.68
C PHE A 172 9.17 10.93 -1.95
N ASN A 173 10.51 10.90 -1.98
CA ASN A 173 11.30 9.93 -1.21
C ASN A 173 11.02 10.07 0.29
N ARG A 174 11.04 11.29 0.82
CA ARG A 174 10.77 11.56 2.25
C ARG A 174 9.36 11.12 2.64
N THR A 175 8.35 11.44 1.84
CA THR A 175 6.96 11.01 2.09
C THR A 175 6.84 9.49 2.13
N ARG A 176 7.46 8.78 1.18
CA ARG A 176 7.46 7.31 1.12
C ARG A 176 8.12 6.68 2.34
N HIS A 177 9.31 7.16 2.68
CA HIS A 177 10.04 6.67 3.86
C HIS A 177 9.32 7.01 5.16
N LEU A 178 8.61 8.14 5.22
CA LEU A 178 7.80 8.48 6.38
C LEU A 178 6.63 7.50 6.58
N ALA A 179 5.93 7.14 5.51
CA ALA A 179 4.86 6.13 5.58
C ALA A 179 5.40 4.77 6.04
N LEU A 180 6.56 4.35 5.50
CA LEU A 180 7.26 3.13 5.93
C LEU A 180 7.68 3.18 7.41
N ASN A 181 8.23 4.30 7.86
CA ASN A 181 8.63 4.49 9.25
C ASN A 181 7.42 4.44 10.20
N ARG A 182 6.25 4.94 9.78
CA ARG A 182 5.03 4.89 10.58
C ARG A 182 4.50 3.48 10.76
N ILE A 183 4.42 2.69 9.68
CA ILE A 183 3.99 1.28 9.81
C ILE A 183 5.00 0.47 10.64
N ILE A 184 6.31 0.73 10.51
CA ILE A 184 7.34 0.14 11.37
C ILE A 184 7.16 0.54 12.83
N ALA A 185 6.91 1.81 13.12
CA ALA A 185 6.69 2.32 14.48
C ALA A 185 5.44 1.68 15.10
N HIS A 186 4.36 1.56 14.32
CA HIS A 186 3.14 0.88 14.73
C HIS A 186 3.44 -0.59 15.09
N ALA A 187 4.18 -1.34 14.26
CA ALA A 187 4.57 -2.70 14.60
C ALA A 187 5.45 -2.81 15.86
N LYS A 188 6.39 -1.87 16.03
CA LYS A 188 7.25 -1.79 17.22
C LYS A 188 6.44 -1.57 18.50
N GLN A 189 5.38 -0.76 18.46
CA GLN A 189 4.47 -0.55 19.59
C GLN A 189 3.86 -1.86 20.11
N TYR A 190 3.60 -2.81 19.21
CA TYR A 190 3.06 -4.13 19.54
C TYR A 190 4.14 -5.21 19.73
N LYS A 191 5.41 -4.81 19.87
CA LYS A 191 6.57 -5.72 20.08
C LYS A 191 6.76 -6.76 18.97
N ALA A 192 6.31 -6.45 17.76
CA ALA A 192 6.67 -7.22 16.57
C ALA A 192 8.17 -7.05 16.26
N ASN A 193 8.73 -7.97 15.46
CA ASN A 193 10.07 -7.83 14.88
C ASN A 193 10.05 -7.80 13.35
N ALA A 194 8.87 -7.89 12.74
CA ALA A 194 8.67 -7.77 11.31
C ALA A 194 7.31 -7.12 10.98
N VAL A 195 7.24 -6.47 9.81
CA VAL A 195 6.00 -6.11 9.11
C VAL A 195 6.08 -6.69 7.71
N LEU A 196 5.18 -7.60 7.40
CA LEU A 196 5.20 -8.38 6.16
C LEU A 196 4.00 -8.05 5.27
N GLY A 197 4.11 -8.41 3.99
CA GLY A 197 3.01 -8.24 3.04
C GLY A 197 2.62 -6.78 2.84
N ILE A 198 3.57 -5.84 2.97
CA ILE A 198 3.28 -4.42 2.91
C ILE A 198 2.70 -4.06 1.54
N LYS A 199 1.46 -3.59 1.54
CA LYS A 199 0.77 -3.05 0.38
C LYS A 199 0.74 -1.53 0.48
N THR A 200 1.25 -0.86 -0.55
CA THR A 200 1.23 0.61 -0.64
C THR A 200 0.13 1.06 -1.60
N THR A 201 -0.70 2.00 -1.17
CA THR A 201 -1.70 2.67 -1.99
C THR A 201 -1.54 4.18 -1.90
N VAL A 202 -1.91 4.88 -2.98
CA VAL A 202 -2.01 6.35 -3.00
C VAL A 202 -3.44 6.70 -3.33
N LEU A 203 -4.14 7.33 -2.40
CA LEU A 203 -5.55 7.68 -2.48
C LEU A 203 -5.71 9.19 -2.63
N PRO A 204 -6.49 9.70 -3.61
CA PRO A 204 -6.81 11.12 -3.66
C PRO A 204 -7.76 11.49 -2.51
N PHE A 205 -7.46 12.58 -1.82
CA PHE A 205 -8.23 13.05 -0.67
C PHE A 205 -8.34 14.58 -0.69
N GLY A 206 -9.50 15.13 -1.07
CA GLY A 206 -9.77 16.58 -0.90
C GLY A 206 -8.73 17.54 -1.52
N GLY A 207 -8.09 17.17 -2.64
CA GLY A 207 -7.04 17.98 -3.28
C GLY A 207 -5.61 17.70 -2.78
N VAL A 208 -5.45 16.74 -1.87
CA VAL A 208 -4.18 16.18 -1.40
C VAL A 208 -4.14 14.68 -1.73
N SER A 209 -3.01 14.03 -1.51
CA SER A 209 -2.87 12.58 -1.67
C SER A 209 -2.55 11.94 -0.33
N GLU A 210 -3.25 10.87 0.02
CA GLU A 210 -2.90 9.99 1.13
C GLU A 210 -2.06 8.84 0.58
N MET A 211 -0.84 8.70 1.05
CA MET A 211 -0.10 7.45 0.93
C MET A 211 -0.41 6.58 2.13
N LEU A 212 -0.94 5.38 1.90
CA LEU A 212 -1.24 4.40 2.92
C LEU A 212 -0.40 3.15 2.69
N MET A 213 0.32 2.71 3.71
CA MET A 213 0.90 1.38 3.78
C MET A 213 0.11 0.56 4.78
N ILE A 214 -0.28 -0.65 4.39
CA ILE A 214 -0.87 -1.65 5.29
C ILE A 214 -0.06 -2.93 5.22
N GLY A 215 -0.02 -3.70 6.30
CA GLY A 215 0.69 -4.97 6.36
C GLY A 215 0.39 -5.70 7.66
N THR A 216 1.13 -6.76 7.90
CA THR A 216 0.95 -7.60 9.09
C THR A 216 2.17 -7.51 9.98
N ALA A 217 2.02 -6.86 11.13
CA ALA A 217 3.05 -6.90 12.17
C ALA A 217 3.11 -8.31 12.75
N SER A 218 4.29 -8.91 12.73
CA SER A 218 4.53 -10.30 13.08
C SER A 218 5.78 -10.46 13.93
N TYR A 219 5.85 -11.59 14.64
CA TYR A 219 7.03 -12.02 15.34
C TYR A 219 7.55 -13.35 14.79
N ASN A 220 8.84 -13.39 14.44
CA ASN A 220 9.51 -14.64 14.12
C ASN A 220 10.80 -14.78 14.95
N PRO A 221 10.90 -15.81 15.82
CA PRO A 221 12.10 -16.01 16.66
C PRO A 221 13.35 -16.39 15.85
N GLN A 222 13.18 -16.83 14.60
CA GLN A 222 14.29 -17.17 13.69
C GLN A 222 14.99 -15.92 13.15
N LEU A 223 14.34 -14.74 13.21
CA LEU A 223 14.93 -13.46 12.84
C LEU A 223 15.87 -12.97 13.95
N LYS A 224 17.15 -13.30 13.81
CA LYS A 224 18.27 -12.65 14.50
C LYS A 224 19.12 -11.96 13.45
N LEU A 225 18.73 -10.77 13.03
CA LEU A 225 19.46 -10.01 12.03
C LEU A 225 20.44 -9.06 12.71
N THR A 226 21.71 -9.17 12.33
CA THR A 226 22.74 -8.17 12.59
C THR A 226 22.74 -7.20 11.41
N ILE A 227 22.68 -5.89 11.68
CA ILE A 227 22.68 -4.85 10.64
C ILE A 227 23.98 -4.07 10.76
N GLY A 228 24.71 -3.98 9.65
CA GLY A 228 26.04 -3.36 9.56
C GLY A 228 27.05 -4.24 8.86
N SER A 229 28.13 -3.63 8.36
CA SER A 229 29.25 -4.33 7.72
C SER A 229 30.06 -5.12 8.75
N VAL A 230 30.41 -6.35 8.38
CA VAL A 230 31.33 -7.22 9.11
C VAL A 230 32.74 -6.65 8.93
N ASP A 231 33.36 -6.21 10.03
CA ASP A 231 34.82 -6.09 10.22
C ASP A 231 35.16 -5.93 11.72
N SER A 232 34.74 -6.87 12.58
CA SER A 232 35.48 -7.26 13.81
C SER A 232 34.74 -8.33 14.63
N ASP A 233 35.52 -9.24 15.23
CA ASP A 233 35.13 -10.36 16.09
C ASP A 233 34.63 -9.96 17.50
N ASP A 234 34.16 -8.72 17.70
CA ASP A 234 33.63 -8.26 18.99
C ASP A 234 32.11 -8.07 18.92
N ASP A 235 31.40 -8.78 19.80
CA ASP A 235 29.99 -8.70 20.21
C ASP A 235 29.18 -7.51 19.62
N PHE A 236 28.83 -7.62 18.33
CA PHE A 236 28.09 -6.59 17.60
C PHE A 236 26.61 -6.61 18.01
N ASN A 237 26.12 -5.44 18.42
CA ASN A 237 24.71 -5.14 18.70
C ASN A 237 23.77 -5.89 17.74
N THR A 238 23.14 -6.94 18.24
CA THR A 238 21.83 -7.35 17.71
C THR A 238 21.00 -6.07 17.73
N ALA A 239 20.52 -5.60 16.58
CA ALA A 239 19.66 -4.42 16.56
C ALA A 239 18.34 -4.84 17.20
N LYS A 240 18.30 -4.86 18.54
CA LYS A 240 17.21 -5.37 19.40
C LYS A 240 15.88 -4.66 19.10
N ASP A 241 15.97 -3.54 18.40
CA ASP A 241 14.89 -2.63 18.04
C ASP A 241 14.65 -2.51 16.53
N TYR A 242 15.38 -3.25 15.68
CA TYR A 242 15.15 -3.23 14.24
C TYR A 242 13.94 -4.11 13.87
N ILE A 243 13.07 -3.54 13.04
CA ILE A 243 11.89 -4.20 12.52
C ILE A 243 12.12 -4.51 11.05
N VAL A 244 12.06 -5.79 10.68
CA VAL A 244 12.07 -6.21 9.28
C VAL A 244 10.85 -5.62 8.56
N SER A 245 11.02 -5.15 7.34
CA SER A 245 9.91 -4.73 6.48
C SER A 245 10.01 -5.42 5.13
N SER A 246 8.88 -5.77 4.52
CA SER A 246 8.85 -6.37 3.18
C SER A 246 7.51 -6.15 2.48
N ASP A 247 7.56 -5.87 1.18
CA ASP A 247 6.41 -5.86 0.26
C ASP A 247 6.16 -7.19 -0.44
N MET A 248 7.01 -8.21 -0.20
CA MET A 248 6.76 -9.56 -0.70
C MET A 248 5.42 -10.06 -0.15
N THR A 249 4.64 -10.73 -1.00
CA THR A 249 3.50 -11.49 -0.48
C THR A 249 4.00 -12.55 0.50
N ASN A 250 3.15 -13.05 1.40
CA ASN A 250 3.60 -14.11 2.30
C ASN A 250 3.85 -15.42 1.57
N ILE A 251 3.23 -15.61 0.39
CA ILE A 251 3.57 -16.71 -0.54
C ILE A 251 4.99 -16.54 -1.10
N GLU A 252 5.37 -15.35 -1.56
CA GLU A 252 6.74 -15.06 -2.02
C GLU A 252 7.74 -15.24 -0.86
N MET A 253 7.42 -14.69 0.31
CA MET A 253 8.24 -14.81 1.52
C MET A 253 8.41 -16.28 1.94
N TRP A 254 7.35 -17.10 1.85
CA TRP A 254 7.44 -18.54 2.11
C TRP A 254 8.44 -19.22 1.16
N ASN A 255 8.42 -18.88 -0.14
CA ASN A 255 9.38 -19.44 -1.10
C ASN A 255 10.82 -19.04 -0.75
N MET A 256 11.04 -17.77 -0.40
CA MET A 256 12.34 -17.28 0.03
C MET A 256 12.80 -17.99 1.30
N ALA A 257 11.91 -18.17 2.28
CA ALA A 257 12.19 -18.87 3.52
C ALA A 257 12.55 -20.35 3.27
N ASN A 258 11.85 -21.03 2.37
CA ASN A 258 12.15 -22.42 1.98
C ASN A 258 13.52 -22.55 1.30
N MET A 259 13.97 -21.49 0.61
CA MET A 259 15.31 -21.39 0.02
C MET A 259 16.39 -20.89 1.00
N GLY A 260 16.03 -20.63 2.26
CA GLY A 260 16.95 -20.13 3.28
C GLY A 260 17.32 -18.66 3.11
N TYR A 261 16.37 -17.80 2.72
CA TYR A 261 16.51 -16.35 2.67
C TYR A 261 15.54 -15.68 3.65
N ALA A 262 16.03 -14.63 4.33
CA ALA A 262 15.25 -13.80 5.24
C ALA A 262 15.04 -12.40 4.62
N PRO A 263 13.84 -11.81 4.72
CA PRO A 263 13.66 -10.39 4.42
C PRO A 263 14.42 -9.51 5.42
N MET A 264 14.93 -8.37 4.95
CA MET A 264 15.58 -7.36 5.78
C MET A 264 14.82 -6.04 5.78
N LYS A 265 14.52 -5.47 4.61
CA LYS A 265 13.95 -4.13 4.50
C LYS A 265 13.17 -3.95 3.20
N LEU A 266 12.04 -3.24 3.28
CA LEU A 266 11.38 -2.67 2.12
C LEU A 266 12.17 -1.44 1.66
N LEU A 267 12.64 -1.46 0.42
CA LEU A 267 13.43 -0.41 -0.20
C LEU A 267 12.55 0.42 -1.14
N LEU A 268 12.73 1.74 -1.12
CA LEU A 268 11.93 2.69 -1.89
C LEU A 268 12.84 3.73 -2.54
N GLY A 269 12.92 3.74 -3.87
CA GLY A 269 13.71 4.70 -4.63
C GLY A 269 12.84 5.51 -5.58
N THR A 270 12.84 6.84 -5.45
CA THR A 270 12.06 7.73 -6.31
C THR A 270 12.95 8.75 -7.01
N SER A 271 12.65 9.03 -8.27
CA SER A 271 13.22 10.15 -9.00
C SER A 271 12.14 10.89 -9.81
N VAL A 272 12.14 12.22 -9.77
CA VAL A 272 11.17 13.09 -10.45
C VAL A 272 11.87 13.94 -11.49
N TYR A 273 11.39 13.86 -12.74
CA TYR A 273 11.96 14.56 -13.88
C TYR A 273 11.00 15.58 -14.47
N SER A 274 11.55 16.69 -14.94
CA SER A 274 10.85 17.67 -15.77
C SER A 274 11.05 17.38 -17.25
N LEU A 275 9.95 17.22 -17.97
CA LEU A 275 9.92 17.20 -19.42
C LEU A 275 10.01 18.64 -20.01
N GLY A 276 9.96 19.67 -19.16
CA GLY A 276 9.89 21.08 -19.56
C GLY A 276 8.50 21.51 -20.04
N LEU A 277 8.34 22.80 -20.34
CA LEU A 277 7.10 23.39 -20.86
C LEU A 277 6.84 22.93 -22.31
N VAL A 278 6.52 21.66 -22.50
CA VAL A 278 6.10 21.13 -23.79
C VAL A 278 4.57 21.30 -23.93
N GLY A 279 4.01 22.40 -23.43
CA GLY A 279 2.58 22.73 -23.54
C GLY A 279 2.18 23.38 -24.86
N GLY A 280 3.14 24.01 -25.56
CA GLY A 280 2.92 24.53 -26.93
C GLY A 280 3.54 23.66 -28.02
N ILE A 281 4.57 22.88 -27.68
CA ILE A 281 5.37 22.11 -28.64
C ILE A 281 4.90 20.65 -28.74
N THR A 282 4.23 20.04 -27.74
CA THR A 282 3.80 18.63 -27.86
C THR A 282 2.63 18.48 -28.80
N SER A 283 1.72 19.44 -28.86
CA SER A 283 0.62 19.43 -29.83
C SER A 283 1.14 19.64 -31.27
N ALA A 284 2.24 20.40 -31.44
CA ALA A 284 2.93 20.55 -32.72
C ALA A 284 3.83 19.34 -33.07
N LEU A 285 4.44 18.67 -32.09
CA LEU A 285 5.25 17.46 -32.30
C LEU A 285 4.39 16.21 -32.51
N LYS A 286 3.24 16.09 -31.83
CA LYS A 286 2.31 14.97 -31.97
C LYS A 286 1.67 14.90 -33.37
N SER A 287 1.56 16.03 -34.08
CA SER A 287 1.05 16.02 -35.47
C SER A 287 2.13 15.79 -36.53
N PHE A 288 3.43 15.89 -36.18
CA PHE A 288 4.54 15.80 -37.14
C PHE A 288 5.50 14.61 -36.95
N PHE A 289 5.58 13.98 -35.77
CA PHE A 289 6.55 12.91 -35.50
C PHE A 289 5.88 11.54 -35.35
N ARG A 290 6.00 10.71 -36.39
CA ARG A 290 5.89 9.24 -36.29
C ARG A 290 7.26 8.70 -35.87
N GLY A 291 7.48 8.39 -34.59
CA GLY A 291 8.74 7.79 -34.12
C GLY A 291 9.00 7.93 -32.61
N GLU A 292 10.09 7.34 -32.15
CA GLU A 292 10.61 7.47 -30.78
C GLU A 292 11.06 8.91 -30.49
N ILE A 293 10.67 9.45 -29.34
CA ILE A 293 11.20 10.72 -28.84
C ILE A 293 12.45 10.40 -28.01
N ASN A 294 13.60 10.25 -28.68
CA ASN A 294 14.87 9.83 -28.08
C ASN A 294 15.19 10.53 -26.75
N GLU A 295 14.87 11.82 -26.64
CA GLU A 295 15.10 12.61 -25.42
C GLU A 295 14.17 12.21 -24.26
N LEU A 296 12.89 11.94 -24.54
CA LEU A 296 11.98 11.41 -23.53
C LEU A 296 12.41 10.01 -23.08
N THR A 297 12.82 9.17 -24.03
CA THR A 297 13.36 7.84 -23.74
C THR A 297 14.58 7.93 -22.82
N ARG A 298 15.58 8.76 -23.16
CA ARG A 298 16.78 8.98 -22.34
C ARG A 298 16.45 9.47 -20.93
N MET A 299 15.52 10.41 -20.79
CA MET A 299 15.09 10.90 -19.48
C MET A 299 14.44 9.80 -18.64
N ILE A 300 13.55 8.99 -19.21
CA ILE A 300 12.94 7.87 -18.50
C ILE A 300 14.00 6.83 -18.08
N TYR A 301 14.98 6.55 -18.95
CA TYR A 301 16.11 5.67 -18.59
C TYR A 301 16.95 6.25 -17.45
N ALA A 302 17.28 7.54 -17.49
CA ALA A 302 18.04 8.19 -16.42
C ALA A 302 17.28 8.20 -15.08
N ALA A 303 15.97 8.49 -15.12
CA ALA A 303 15.11 8.43 -13.94
C ALA A 303 15.04 7.02 -13.34
N ARG A 304 14.93 6.01 -14.21
CA ARG A 304 14.95 4.59 -13.81
C ARG A 304 16.27 4.20 -13.17
N GLU A 305 17.37 4.51 -13.84
CA GLU A 305 18.72 4.18 -13.37
C GLU A 305 18.97 4.78 -11.99
N HIS A 306 18.61 6.06 -11.80
CA HIS A 306 18.78 6.72 -10.52
C HIS A 306 17.92 6.09 -9.42
N ALA A 307 16.62 5.83 -9.67
CA ALA A 307 15.74 5.20 -8.71
C ALA A 307 16.18 3.78 -8.31
N LEU A 308 16.70 2.99 -9.26
CA LEU A 308 17.27 1.66 -8.99
C LEU A 308 18.60 1.76 -8.24
N GLY A 309 19.42 2.77 -8.54
CA GLY A 309 20.65 3.07 -7.80
C GLY A 309 20.38 3.32 -6.32
N LEU A 310 19.35 4.11 -5.99
CA LEU A 310 18.97 4.41 -4.60
C LEU A 310 18.67 3.13 -3.78
N ILE A 311 17.83 2.23 -4.29
CA ILE A 311 17.53 0.98 -3.58
C ILE A 311 18.75 0.06 -3.51
N THR A 312 19.60 0.07 -4.54
CA THR A 312 20.84 -0.72 -4.57
C THR A 312 21.83 -0.26 -3.50
N ASP A 313 22.01 1.05 -3.36
CA ASP A 313 22.91 1.64 -2.37
C ASP A 313 22.39 1.41 -0.95
N GLU A 314 21.08 1.53 -0.74
CA GLU A 314 20.45 1.22 0.55
C GLU A 314 20.59 -0.26 0.92
N ALA A 315 20.40 -1.18 -0.02
CA ALA A 315 20.58 -2.62 0.21
C ALA A 315 22.03 -2.97 0.61
N LYS A 316 23.01 -2.39 -0.11
CA LYS A 316 24.43 -2.56 0.21
C LYS A 316 24.76 -2.01 1.60
N ALA A 317 24.22 -0.84 1.94
CA ALA A 317 24.47 -0.19 3.23
C ALA A 317 23.98 -1.02 4.42
N ILE A 318 22.92 -1.82 4.25
CA ILE A 318 22.42 -2.74 5.30
C ILE A 318 23.01 -4.15 5.21
N GLY A 319 23.92 -4.42 4.26
CA GLY A 319 24.57 -5.71 4.09
C GLY A 319 23.61 -6.81 3.61
N ALA A 320 22.64 -6.46 2.76
CA ALA A 320 21.80 -7.41 2.06
C ALA A 320 22.56 -8.12 0.93
N ASP A 321 22.19 -9.35 0.64
CA ASP A 321 22.80 -10.14 -0.44
C ASP A 321 22.14 -9.79 -1.79
N ASP A 322 20.81 -9.63 -1.79
CA ASP A 322 20.00 -9.41 -2.98
C ASP A 322 18.83 -8.45 -2.72
N ILE A 323 18.26 -7.92 -3.81
CA ILE A 323 16.96 -7.21 -3.81
C ILE A 323 16.00 -8.01 -4.68
N ILE A 324 14.90 -8.48 -4.09
CA ILE A 324 13.92 -9.34 -4.75
C ILE A 324 12.61 -8.60 -4.96
N GLY A 325 11.87 -8.98 -6.01
CA GLY A 325 10.53 -8.47 -6.28
C GLY A 325 10.53 -7.02 -6.77
N VAL A 326 11.61 -6.55 -7.40
CA VAL A 326 11.71 -5.16 -7.85
C VAL A 326 10.60 -4.83 -8.84
N LYS A 327 9.75 -3.88 -8.45
CA LYS A 327 8.65 -3.34 -9.27
C LYS A 327 8.94 -1.88 -9.54
N THR A 328 8.69 -1.45 -10.77
CA THR A 328 8.87 -0.06 -11.18
C THR A 328 7.57 0.55 -11.66
N TYR A 329 7.31 1.80 -11.25
CA TYR A 329 6.12 2.55 -11.61
C TYR A 329 6.52 3.90 -12.20
N VAL A 330 5.73 4.36 -13.17
CA VAL A 330 5.89 5.68 -13.78
C VAL A 330 4.59 6.45 -13.65
N TYR A 331 4.62 7.59 -12.96
CA TYR A 331 3.45 8.44 -12.75
C TYR A 331 3.62 9.78 -13.46
N GLN A 332 2.56 10.25 -14.14
CA GLN A 332 2.50 11.61 -14.65
C GLN A 332 1.89 12.51 -13.58
N LEU A 333 2.66 13.45 -13.05
CA LEU A 333 2.24 14.33 -11.95
C LEU A 333 1.54 15.61 -12.44
N GLY A 334 1.40 15.77 -13.77
CA GLY A 334 0.94 17.00 -14.40
C GLY A 334 2.07 18.01 -14.63
N ASN A 335 1.78 19.09 -15.38
CA ASN A 335 2.74 20.17 -15.68
C ASN A 335 4.07 19.71 -16.32
N GLY A 336 4.07 18.57 -17.02
CA GLY A 336 5.28 18.01 -17.62
C GLY A 336 6.21 17.31 -16.62
N LEU A 337 5.75 16.98 -15.42
CA LEU A 337 6.51 16.21 -14.44
C LEU A 337 6.19 14.72 -14.54
N VAL A 338 7.24 13.91 -14.47
CA VAL A 338 7.15 12.45 -14.43
C VAL A 338 7.91 11.95 -13.22
N GLU A 339 7.26 11.10 -12.45
CA GLU A 339 7.87 10.37 -11.34
C GLU A 339 8.20 8.94 -11.77
N PHE A 340 9.38 8.48 -11.42
CA PHE A 340 9.79 7.08 -11.47
C PHE A 340 9.96 6.56 -10.04
N LEU A 341 9.31 5.44 -9.73
CA LEU A 341 9.39 4.76 -8.44
C LEU A 341 9.88 3.34 -8.63
N ALA A 342 10.88 2.93 -7.86
CA ALA A 342 11.33 1.55 -7.68
C ALA A 342 11.03 1.09 -6.25
N ILE A 343 10.46 -0.11 -6.13
CA ILE A 343 10.14 -0.76 -4.86
C ILE A 343 10.69 -2.18 -4.90
N GLY A 344 11.28 -2.67 -3.82
CA GLY A 344 11.63 -4.08 -3.68
C GLY A 344 12.02 -4.42 -2.24
N THR A 345 12.23 -5.70 -1.97
CA THR A 345 12.66 -6.15 -0.64
C THR A 345 14.11 -6.59 -0.66
N ALA A 346 14.93 -6.01 0.22
CA ALA A 346 16.27 -6.49 0.52
C ALA A 346 16.20 -7.83 1.27
N VAL A 347 16.99 -8.82 0.86
CA VAL A 347 17.04 -10.15 1.48
C VAL A 347 18.45 -10.55 1.84
N LYS A 348 18.56 -11.47 2.80
CA LYS A 348 19.84 -12.05 3.23
C LYS A 348 19.72 -13.56 3.41
N LYS A 349 20.72 -14.29 2.95
CA LYS A 349 20.81 -15.72 3.14
C LYS A 349 20.93 -16.04 4.63
N SER A 350 20.14 -16.99 5.09
CA SER A 350 20.08 -17.42 6.48
C SER A 350 19.93 -18.94 6.56
N SER A 351 20.84 -19.58 7.29
CA SER A 351 20.73 -21.02 7.60
C SER A 351 19.65 -21.34 8.63
N ARG A 352 19.05 -20.31 9.26
CA ARG A 352 18.07 -20.44 10.34
C ARG A 352 16.63 -20.44 9.84
N ILE A 353 16.35 -19.69 8.78
CA ILE A 353 15.00 -19.53 8.24
C ILE A 353 14.61 -20.79 7.47
N LYS A 354 13.49 -21.39 7.83
CA LYS A 354 12.89 -22.55 7.17
C LYS A 354 11.37 -22.49 7.27
N THR A 355 10.71 -23.21 6.37
CA THR A 355 9.26 -23.45 6.39
C THR A 355 8.93 -24.73 7.16
N GLU A 356 7.73 -24.79 7.73
CA GLU A 356 7.21 -25.99 8.39
C GLU A 356 6.86 -27.08 7.38
N SER A 357 6.27 -26.69 6.25
CA SER A 357 5.94 -27.60 5.15
C SER A 357 7.02 -27.57 4.06
N GLU A 358 7.24 -28.70 3.38
CA GLU A 358 8.15 -28.77 2.23
C GLU A 358 7.56 -28.10 0.97
N GLN A 359 6.23 -28.06 0.87
CA GLN A 359 5.51 -27.48 -0.25
C GLN A 359 4.25 -26.75 0.23
N LEU A 360 3.95 -25.59 -0.37
CA LEU A 360 2.65 -24.94 -0.20
C LEU A 360 1.53 -25.82 -0.74
N THR A 361 0.42 -25.86 0.00
CA THR A 361 -0.80 -26.48 -0.52
C THR A 361 -1.29 -25.74 -1.76
N PRO A 362 -1.78 -26.41 -2.81
CA PRO A 362 -2.27 -25.75 -4.02
C PRO A 362 -3.32 -24.68 -3.74
N GLN A 363 -4.18 -24.89 -2.74
CA GLN A 363 -5.20 -23.95 -2.30
C GLN A 363 -4.62 -22.63 -1.79
N ALA A 364 -3.34 -22.55 -1.43
CA ALA A 364 -2.72 -21.28 -1.02
C ALA A 364 -2.40 -20.37 -2.22
N ILE A 365 -2.26 -20.94 -3.43
CA ILE A 365 -1.87 -20.20 -4.64
C ILE A 365 -3.00 -20.08 -5.67
N VAL A 366 -4.08 -20.85 -5.51
CA VAL A 366 -5.26 -20.74 -6.38
C VAL A 366 -5.94 -19.40 -6.14
N VAL A 367 -6.12 -18.60 -7.19
CA VAL A 367 -6.85 -17.34 -7.12
C VAL A 367 -8.35 -17.62 -7.16
N ASP A 368 -9.08 -17.03 -6.21
CA ASP A 368 -10.55 -17.10 -6.20
C ASP A 368 -11.14 -16.44 -7.45
N LYS A 369 -12.28 -16.97 -7.89
CA LYS A 369 -13.02 -16.43 -9.04
C LYS A 369 -14.25 -15.70 -8.55
N ASP A 370 -14.42 -14.47 -9.02
CA ASP A 370 -15.67 -13.76 -8.82
C ASP A 370 -16.79 -14.49 -9.57
N THR A 371 -18.00 -14.44 -9.00
CA THR A 371 -19.20 -15.03 -9.60
C THR A 371 -20.29 -13.99 -9.87
N PHE A 372 -20.08 -12.77 -9.37
CA PHE A 372 -20.92 -11.61 -9.60
C PHE A 372 -20.13 -10.55 -10.37
N TYR A 373 -20.67 -10.15 -11.52
CA TYR A 373 -20.04 -9.17 -12.40
C TYR A 373 -21.04 -8.05 -12.67
N ASP A 374 -20.73 -6.83 -12.24
CA ASP A 374 -21.55 -5.66 -12.52
C ASP A 374 -21.06 -4.96 -13.79
N SER A 375 -21.76 -5.20 -14.90
CA SER A 375 -21.48 -4.57 -16.19
C SER A 375 -21.95 -3.11 -16.30
N THR A 376 -22.57 -2.55 -15.26
CA THR A 376 -23.03 -1.15 -15.25
C THR A 376 -21.95 -0.15 -14.86
N ASN A 377 -20.76 -0.63 -14.47
CA ASN A 377 -19.60 0.20 -14.17
C ASN A 377 -18.89 0.66 -15.46
N VAL A 378 -18.88 1.98 -15.67
CA VAL A 378 -18.48 2.69 -16.92
C VAL A 378 -17.01 2.46 -17.33
N ASP A 379 -16.17 1.97 -16.41
CA ASP A 379 -14.74 1.67 -16.67
C ASP A 379 -14.50 0.25 -17.24
N SER A 380 -15.54 -0.54 -17.50
CA SER A 380 -15.38 -1.96 -17.85
C SER A 380 -16.14 -2.38 -19.13
N LEU A 381 -15.76 -1.84 -20.29
CA LEU A 381 -16.10 -2.49 -21.58
C LEU A 381 -15.31 -3.79 -21.82
N THR A 382 -14.39 -4.14 -20.91
CA THR A 382 -13.61 -5.39 -20.88
C THR A 382 -13.77 -6.07 -19.53
N VAL A 383 -14.90 -6.75 -19.31
CA VAL A 383 -15.07 -7.68 -18.18
C VAL A 383 -14.61 -9.06 -18.64
N ASP A 384 -13.48 -9.54 -18.12
CA ASP A 384 -13.05 -10.92 -18.29
C ASP A 384 -13.64 -11.78 -17.17
N VAL A 385 -14.75 -12.47 -17.49
CA VAL A 385 -15.46 -13.36 -16.57
C VAL A 385 -14.69 -14.64 -16.23
N ASN A 386 -13.56 -14.91 -16.90
CA ASN A 386 -12.70 -16.04 -16.58
C ASN A 386 -11.51 -15.64 -15.71
N ARG A 387 -11.33 -14.34 -15.46
CA ARG A 387 -10.25 -13.83 -14.62
C ARG A 387 -10.63 -13.97 -13.15
N GLY A 388 -9.81 -14.70 -12.40
CA GLY A 388 -9.86 -14.67 -10.95
C GLY A 388 -9.31 -13.35 -10.43
N ALA A 389 -9.97 -12.78 -9.44
CA ALA A 389 -9.45 -11.70 -8.63
C ALA A 389 -9.68 -12.10 -7.17
N LYS A 390 -8.68 -11.90 -6.31
CA LYS A 390 -8.97 -11.91 -4.87
C LYS A 390 -9.96 -10.76 -4.64
N PRO A 391 -11.09 -10.98 -3.95
CA PRO A 391 -12.05 -9.91 -3.67
C PRO A 391 -11.38 -8.87 -2.79
N ILE A 392 -10.77 -7.87 -3.42
CA ILE A 392 -10.44 -6.61 -2.75
C ILE A 392 -11.78 -5.90 -2.73
N ASN A 393 -12.35 -5.67 -1.54
CA ASN A 393 -13.51 -4.79 -1.37
C ASN A 393 -13.17 -3.41 -1.96
N ARG A 394 -13.36 -3.26 -3.27
CA ARG A 394 -13.16 -2.02 -4.01
C ARG A 394 -14.47 -1.27 -3.90
N GLY A 395 -14.50 -0.24 -3.06
CA GLY A 395 -15.52 0.79 -3.17
C GLY A 395 -15.43 1.41 -4.57
N SER A 396 -16.43 1.17 -5.40
CA SER A 396 -16.55 1.84 -6.70
C SER A 396 -16.96 3.29 -6.46
N THR A 397 -16.06 4.25 -6.66
CA THR A 397 -16.41 5.67 -6.69
C THR A 397 -16.72 6.07 -8.13
N SER A 398 -17.94 5.80 -8.59
CA SER A 398 -18.41 6.24 -9.90
C SER A 398 -18.69 7.75 -9.90
N PHE A 399 -17.67 8.59 -10.16
CA PHE A 399 -17.83 10.04 -10.23
C PHE A 399 -18.36 10.58 -11.57
N LEU A 400 -18.50 9.73 -12.59
CA LEU A 400 -18.78 10.19 -13.97
C LEU A 400 -20.27 10.30 -14.33
N LEU A 401 -21.16 9.52 -13.69
CA LEU A 401 -22.59 9.55 -14.04
C LEU A 401 -23.33 10.82 -13.60
N PRO A 402 -23.15 11.36 -12.37
CA PRO A 402 -23.87 12.55 -11.93
C PRO A 402 -23.51 13.78 -12.77
N ALA A 403 -22.22 13.91 -13.16
CA ALA A 403 -21.74 15.04 -13.95
C ALA A 403 -22.33 15.04 -15.38
N LEU A 404 -22.45 13.87 -16.01
CA LEU A 404 -23.04 13.76 -17.35
C LEU A 404 -24.53 14.08 -17.33
N ILE A 405 -25.26 13.61 -16.31
CA ILE A 405 -26.69 13.92 -16.13
C ILE A 405 -26.89 15.43 -15.90
N ILE A 406 -26.04 16.06 -15.08
CA ILE A 406 -26.10 17.52 -14.85
C ILE A 406 -25.83 18.28 -16.16
N ILE A 407 -24.84 17.88 -16.96
CA ILE A 407 -24.54 18.51 -18.26
C ILE A 407 -25.71 18.34 -19.24
N ILE A 408 -26.31 17.16 -19.32
CA ILE A 408 -27.46 16.89 -20.19
C ILE A 408 -28.68 17.72 -19.74
N LEU A 409 -28.95 17.80 -18.44
CA LEU A 409 -30.02 18.64 -17.90
C LEU A 409 -29.73 20.13 -18.15
N PHE A 410 -28.48 20.58 -18.04
CA PHE A 410 -28.09 21.95 -18.32
C PHE A 410 -28.27 22.32 -19.80
N ILE A 411 -27.87 21.42 -20.71
CA ILE A 411 -28.05 21.61 -22.16
C ILE A 411 -29.53 21.59 -22.52
N SER A 412 -30.32 20.67 -21.96
CA SER A 412 -31.77 20.60 -22.18
C SER A 412 -32.50 21.84 -21.67
N PHE A 413 -32.11 22.35 -20.50
CA PHE A 413 -32.70 23.56 -19.91
C PHE A 413 -32.37 24.80 -20.75
N PHE A 414 -31.13 24.94 -21.22
CA PHE A 414 -30.75 26.03 -22.12
C PHE A 414 -31.46 25.91 -23.48
N TRP A 415 -31.63 24.71 -24.02
CA TRP A 415 -32.29 24.55 -25.31
C TRP A 415 -33.78 24.93 -25.29
N GLN A 416 -34.46 24.76 -24.14
CA GLN A 416 -35.84 25.23 -23.93
C GLN A 416 -35.99 26.74 -23.69
N ILE A 417 -34.90 27.47 -23.40
CA ILE A 417 -34.94 28.92 -23.18
C ILE A 417 -34.68 29.69 -24.48
N PHE A 418 -34.02 29.06 -25.45
CA PHE A 418 -33.59 29.69 -26.71
C PHE A 418 -34.35 29.20 -27.97
N HIS A 419 -35.36 28.35 -27.79
CA HIS A 419 -36.41 28.01 -28.76
C HIS A 419 -37.77 28.12 -28.09
#